data_AF-W1Y9Z4-F1
#
_entry.id   AF-W1Y9Z4-F1
#
_cell.length_a   1.000
_cell.length_b   1.000
_cell.length_c   1.000
_cell.angle_alpha   90.00
_cell.angle_beta   90.00
_cell.angle_gamma   90.00
#
_symmetry.space_group_name_H-M   'P 1'
#
loop_
_entity.id
_entity.type
_entity.pdbx_description
1 polymer ?
#
loop_
_entity_poly.entity_id
_entity_poly.type
_entity_poly.pdbx_seq_one_letter_code
_entity_poly.pdbx_strand_id
1 'polypeptide(L)' 'MRRNTNFILREIAGENILVATGKAAEVFNGMITLNEVASFIW' A
#
# COMPACT_ATOMS: atom_id res chain seq x y z
N MET A 1 -5.79 -15.27 -3.26
CA MET A 1 -4.50 -14.54 -3.41
C MET A 1 -3.97 -14.18 -2.03
N ARG A 2 -2.65 -14.26 -1.82
CA ARG A 2 -2.01 -13.90 -0.54
C ARG A 2 -1.53 -12.45 -0.63
N ARG A 3 -2.11 -11.55 0.16
CA ARG A 3 -1.66 -10.17 0.29
C ARG A 3 -0.42 -10.08 1.18
N ASN A 4 0.44 -9.10 0.91
CA ASN A 4 1.57 -8.79 1.79
C ASN A 4 1.05 -8.03 3.02
N THR A 5 1.12 -8.66 4.20
CA THR A 5 0.61 -8.10 5.46
C THR A 5 1.46 -6.96 6.02
N ASN A 6 2.65 -6.71 5.45
CA ASN A 6 3.50 -5.56 5.80
C ASN A 6 3.08 -4.29 5.05
N PHE A 7 1.93 -4.29 4.38
CA PHE A 7 1.35 -3.10 3.76
C PHE A 7 -0.14 -3.07 4.04
N ILE A 8 -0.67 -1.88 4.29
CA ILE A 8 -2.10 -1.63 4.40
C ILE A 8 -2.53 -0.70 3.27
N LEU A 9 -3.69 -0.97 2.68
CA LEU A 9 -4.31 -0.08 1.71
C LEU A 9 -5.14 0.99 2.44
N ARG A 10 -4.96 2.25 2.08
CA ARG A 10 -5.70 3.40 2.61
C ARG A 10 -6.12 4.31 1.46
N GLU A 11 -7.35 4.78 1.52
CA GLU A 11 -7.79 5.87 0.67
C GLU A 11 -7.44 7.21 1.34
N ILE A 12 -6.65 8.05 0.66
CA ILE A 12 -6.22 9.36 1.15
C ILE A 12 -6.37 10.36 0.01
N ALA A 13 -7.14 11.43 0.23
CA ALA A 13 -7.40 12.47 -0.77
C ALA A 13 -7.94 11.93 -2.13
N GLY A 14 -8.69 10.82 -2.10
CA GLY A 14 -9.23 10.18 -3.31
C GLY A 14 -8.26 9.26 -4.04
N GLU A 15 -7.04 9.07 -3.52
CA GLU A 15 -6.05 8.14 -4.06
C GLU A 15 -5.92 6.90 -3.18
N ASN A 16 -5.66 5.76 -3.82
CA ASN A 16 -5.36 4.51 -3.15
C ASN A 16 -3.87 4.44 -2.82
N ILE A 17 -3.54 4.42 -1.53
CA ILE A 17 -2.16 4.45 -1.04
C ILE A 17 -1.85 3.19 -0.25
N LEU A 18 -0.74 2.53 -0.58
CA LEU A 18 -0.13 1.53 0.29
C LEU A 18 0.80 2.20 1.28
N VAL A 19 0.49 1.98 2.55
CA VAL A 19 1.30 2.43 3.68
C VAL A 19 2.06 1.21 4.20
N ALA A 20 3.39 1.32 4.27
CA ALA A 20 4.22 0.28 4.86
C ALA A 20 3.93 0.13 6.36
N THR A 21 3.87 -1.11 6.80
CA THR A 21 3.69 -1.51 8.20
C THR A 21 4.63 -2.66 8.54
N GLY A 22 4.79 -2.96 9.83
CA GLY A 22 5.66 -4.05 10.29
C GLY A 22 7.09 -3.91 9.75
N LYS A 23 7.66 -5.00 9.24
CA LYS A 23 9.04 -5.03 8.75
C LYS A 23 9.27 -4.12 7.53
N ALA A 24 8.24 -3.86 6.72
CA ALA A 24 8.41 -2.99 5.56
C ALA A 24 8.65 -1.54 5.99
N ALA A 25 8.08 -1.11 7.12
CA ALA A 25 8.27 0.24 7.64
C ALA A 25 9.71 0.49 8.12
N GLU A 26 10.49 -0.55 8.43
CA GLU A 26 11.90 -0.43 8.84
C GLU A 26 12.84 -0.08 7.67
N VAL A 27 12.48 -0.50 6.45
CA VAL A 27 13.33 -0.37 5.25
C VAL A 27 12.74 0.57 4.19
N PHE A 28 11.44 0.84 4.26
CA PHE A 28 10.72 1.68 3.31
C PHE A 28 9.95 2.79 4.06
N ASN A 29 10.50 4.01 4.01
CA ASN A 29 9.97 5.18 4.70
C ASN A 29 9.02 6.03 3.83
N GLY A 30 8.39 5.42 2.81
CA GLY A 30 7.57 6.10 1.81
C GLY A 30 6.11 5.61 1.78
N MET A 31 5.34 6.21 0.88
CA MET A 31 3.99 5.79 0.52
C MET A 31 3.98 5.41 -0.96
N ILE A 32 3.18 4.40 -1.33
CA ILE A 32 3.04 3.98 -2.73
C ILE A 32 1.61 4.33 -3.16
N THR A 33 1.47 5.28 -4.08
CA THR A 33 0.20 5.56 -4.73
C THR A 33 -0.07 4.52 -5.82
N LEU A 34 -1.26 3.92 -5.79
CA LEU A 34 -1.72 2.96 -6.77
C LEU A 34 -2.62 3.65 -7.78
N ASN A 35 -2.42 3.30 -9.05
CA ASN A 35 -3.43 3.58 -10.07
C ASN A 35 -4.64 2.63 -9.92
N GLU A 36 -5.67 2.85 -10.72
CA GLU A 36 -6.92 2.09 -10.66
C GLU A 36 -6.69 0.57 -10.85
N VAL A 37 -5.90 0.19 -11.86
CA VAL A 37 -5.63 -1.21 -12.18
C VAL A 37 -4.83 -1.89 -11.06
N ALA A 38 -3.81 -1.23 -10.52
CA ALA A 38 -3.03 -1.75 -9.41
C ALA A 38 -3.89 -1.90 -8.14
N SER A 39 -4.81 -0.96 -7.90
CA SER A 39 -5.75 -1.02 -6.78
C SER A 39 -6.72 -2.20 -6.91
N PHE A 40 -7.17 -2.52 -8.12
CA PHE A 40 -8.03 -3.67 -8.39
C PHE A 40 -7.32 -5.02 -8.17
N ILE A 41 -6.02 -5.10 -8.53
CA ILE A 41 -5.23 -6.33 -8.43
C ILE A 41 -4.70 -6.56 -7.00
N TRP A 42 -4.48 -5.50 -6.24
CA TRP A 42 -3.94 -5.54 -4.87
C TRP A 42 -4.87 -6.26 -3.89
#